data_AF-A0A436QRH1-F1
#
_entry.id   AF-A0A436QRH1-F1
#
_cell.length_a   1.000
_cell.length_b   1.000
_cell.length_c   1.000
_cell.angle_alpha   90.00
_cell.angle_beta   90.00
_cell.angle_gamma   90.00
#
_symmetry.space_group_name_H-M   'P 1'
#
loop_
_entity.id
_entity.type
_entity.pdbx_description
1 polymer ?
#
loop_
_entity_poly.entity_id
_entity_poly.type
_entity_poly.pdbx_seq_one_letter_code
_entity_poly.pdbx_strand_id
1 'polypeptide(L)'
;MRRRLLVQVMAIAALPLFVAPAFAAGEGGGSGQTTTQCKKGEVWDKKKNKCVKPQYGMLDDDSIYEAGHDLAMAGRYDEAISVLTLAANKQDPRILNYLGYSHRHSGRVTVGLGYYEEALRIDPNYTL
;
A
#
# COMPACT_ATOMS: atom_id res chain seq x y z
N MET A 1 27.50 75.38 0.99
CA MET A 1 28.05 74.02 0.82
C MET A 1 26.97 73.02 1.22
N ARG A 2 26.34 72.30 0.28
CA ARG A 2 25.39 71.21 0.59
C ARG A 2 25.93 69.92 0.00
N ARG A 3 26.25 68.97 0.90
CA ARG A 3 26.80 67.65 0.59
C ARG A 3 25.65 66.63 0.52
N ARG A 4 25.86 65.67 -0.39
CA ARG A 4 24.96 64.66 -0.95
C ARG A 4 24.35 63.71 0.09
N LEU A 5 23.22 63.08 -0.25
CA LEU A 5 23.00 61.64 -0.02
C LEU A 5 21.90 61.10 -0.95
N LEU A 6 22.31 60.19 -1.83
CA LEU A 6 21.47 59.36 -2.68
C LEU A 6 20.89 58.25 -1.80
N VAL A 7 19.57 58.12 -1.73
CA VAL A 7 18.91 56.97 -1.10
C VAL A 7 18.51 56.01 -2.21
N GLN A 8 19.18 54.86 -2.27
CA GLN A 8 18.83 53.75 -3.14
C GLN A 8 17.58 53.04 -2.59
N VAL A 9 16.57 52.91 -3.44
CA VAL A 9 15.35 52.14 -3.16
C VAL A 9 15.66 50.67 -3.39
N MET A 10 15.74 49.88 -2.31
CA MET A 10 15.76 48.41 -2.38
C MET A 10 14.34 47.90 -2.58
N ALA A 11 14.05 47.35 -3.76
CA ALA A 11 12.82 46.63 -4.05
C ALA A 11 12.90 45.21 -3.48
N ILE A 12 12.06 44.89 -2.50
CA ILE A 12 11.89 43.52 -1.97
C ILE A 12 10.85 42.83 -2.84
N ALA A 13 11.28 41.91 -3.70
CA ALA A 13 10.39 41.03 -4.45
C ALA A 13 9.88 39.91 -3.52
N ALA A 14 8.60 39.97 -3.17
CA ALA A 14 7.93 38.91 -2.40
C ALA A 14 7.58 37.73 -3.33
N LEU A 15 8.19 36.57 -3.09
CA LEU A 15 7.88 35.30 -3.77
C LEU A 15 6.73 34.58 -3.04
N PRO A 16 5.66 34.15 -3.74
CA PRO A 16 4.60 33.36 -3.14
C PRO A 16 5.07 31.92 -2.90
N LEU A 17 5.05 31.49 -1.63
CA LEU A 17 5.30 30.11 -1.25
C LEU A 17 4.06 29.26 -1.59
N PHE A 18 4.08 28.58 -2.73
CA PHE A 18 3.15 27.49 -3.01
C PHE A 18 3.54 26.27 -2.17
N VAL A 19 2.78 25.99 -1.11
CA VAL A 19 2.88 24.74 -0.37
C VAL A 19 2.13 23.66 -1.14
N ALA A 20 2.86 22.80 -1.86
CA ALA A 20 2.29 21.58 -2.41
C ALA A 20 2.09 20.56 -1.27
N PRO A 21 1.00 19.78 -1.26
CA PRO A 21 0.85 18.69 -0.32
C PRO A 21 1.91 17.62 -0.60
N ALA A 22 2.78 17.39 0.38
CA ALA A 22 3.70 16.27 0.36
C ALA A 22 2.92 14.99 0.67
N PHE A 23 2.67 14.17 -0.35
CA PHE A 23 2.27 12.79 -0.13
C PHE A 23 3.50 12.05 0.40
N ALA A 24 3.50 11.74 1.70
CA ALA A 24 4.43 10.80 2.28
C ALA A 24 4.08 9.40 1.73
N ALA A 25 4.71 9.02 0.61
CA ALA A 25 4.72 7.66 0.13
C ALA A 25 5.56 6.85 1.12
N GLY A 26 4.91 6.01 1.94
CA GLY A 26 5.61 5.00 2.73
C GLY A 26 6.32 4.06 1.77
N GLU A 27 7.64 4.17 1.71
CA GLU A 27 8.51 3.31 0.89
C GLU A 27 8.48 1.88 1.44
N GLY A 28 7.60 1.06 0.86
CA GLY A 28 7.62 -0.40 0.93
C GLY A 28 8.01 -0.98 -0.42
N GLY A 29 9.32 -1.01 -0.72
CA GLY A 29 10.01 -1.95 -1.60
C GLY A 29 9.45 -2.28 -3.00
N GLY A 30 10.13 -1.77 -4.04
CA GLY A 30 10.26 -2.47 -5.33
C GLY A 30 9.75 -1.70 -6.55
N SER A 31 10.68 -1.14 -7.33
CA SER A 31 10.46 -0.66 -8.70
C SER A 31 10.26 -1.80 -9.71
N GLY A 32 9.37 -2.75 -9.38
CA GLY A 32 8.99 -3.89 -10.21
C GLY A 32 7.53 -3.79 -10.64
N GLN A 33 7.16 -4.49 -11.71
CA GLN A 33 5.76 -4.56 -12.12
C GLN A 33 4.90 -5.12 -10.98
N THR A 34 3.88 -4.35 -10.58
CA THR A 34 3.00 -4.67 -9.45
C THR A 34 1.73 -5.37 -9.93
N THR A 35 1.06 -6.11 -9.05
CA THR A 35 -0.22 -6.78 -9.36
C THR A 35 -1.31 -5.79 -9.81
N THR A 36 -1.20 -4.51 -9.43
CA THR A 36 -2.11 -3.45 -9.89
C THR A 36 -2.06 -3.20 -11.41
N GLN A 37 -0.98 -3.58 -12.09
CA GLN A 37 -0.85 -3.48 -13.56
C GLN A 37 -1.53 -4.63 -14.30
N CYS A 38 -1.81 -5.73 -13.59
CA CYS A 38 -2.50 -6.88 -14.15
C CYS A 38 -3.99 -6.62 -14.35
N LYS A 39 -4.59 -7.35 -15.29
CA LYS A 39 -6.03 -7.29 -15.53
C LYS A 39 -6.78 -7.73 -14.27
N LYS A 40 -8.05 -7.36 -14.20
CA LYS A 40 -8.94 -7.80 -13.12
C LYS A 40 -8.92 -9.34 -13.00
N GLY A 41 -8.70 -9.84 -11.79
CA GLY A 41 -8.59 -11.28 -11.49
C GLY A 41 -7.23 -11.91 -11.82
N GLU A 42 -6.21 -11.13 -12.17
CA GLU A 42 -4.84 -11.60 -12.39
C GLU A 42 -3.88 -10.97 -11.37
N VAL A 43 -2.81 -11.69 -11.07
CA VAL A 43 -1.71 -11.26 -10.20
C VAL A 43 -0.38 -11.43 -10.89
N TRP A 44 0.60 -10.61 -10.52
CA TRP A 44 1.95 -10.68 -11.08
C TRP A 44 2.71 -11.88 -10.51
N ASP A 45 3.09 -12.83 -11.37
CA ASP A 45 3.99 -13.93 -11.02
C ASP A 45 5.44 -13.51 -11.30
N LYS A 46 6.19 -13.20 -10.24
CA LYS A 46 7.61 -12.79 -10.32
C LYS A 46 8.51 -13.86 -10.95
N LYS A 47 8.20 -15.14 -10.77
CA LYS A 47 9.00 -16.25 -11.32
C LYS A 47 8.81 -16.37 -12.83
N LYS A 48 7.58 -16.13 -13.30
CA LYS A 48 7.22 -16.21 -14.73
C LYS A 48 7.28 -14.86 -15.47
N ASN A 49 7.50 -13.75 -14.74
CA ASN A 49 7.45 -12.38 -15.25
C ASN A 49 6.19 -12.11 -16.10
N LYS A 50 5.03 -12.53 -15.61
CA LYS A 50 3.75 -12.32 -16.30
C LYS A 50 2.57 -12.30 -15.33
N CYS A 51 1.49 -11.66 -15.74
CA CYS A 51 0.21 -11.76 -15.06
C CYS A 51 -0.38 -13.17 -15.24
N VAL A 52 -0.82 -13.78 -14.15
CA VAL A 52 -1.46 -15.09 -14.12
C VAL A 52 -2.74 -15.03 -13.31
N LYS A 53 -3.68 -15.93 -13.60
CA LYS A 53 -4.81 -16.15 -12.70
C LYS A 53 -4.30 -16.85 -11.43
N PRO A 54 -4.48 -16.25 -10.25
CA PRO A 54 -4.01 -16.85 -9.00
C PRO A 54 -4.80 -18.12 -8.71
N GLN A 55 -4.10 -19.17 -8.28
CA GLN A 55 -4.67 -20.43 -7.82
C GLN A 55 -3.85 -20.95 -6.65
N TYR A 56 -4.48 -21.76 -5.79
CA TYR A 56 -3.81 -22.36 -4.64
C TYR A 56 -2.56 -23.14 -5.08
N GLY A 57 -1.44 -22.93 -4.40
CA GLY A 57 -0.16 -23.61 -4.67
C GLY A 57 0.59 -23.13 -5.92
N MET A 58 0.05 -22.19 -6.71
CA MET A 58 0.74 -21.64 -7.88
C MET A 58 1.71 -20.51 -7.56
N LEU A 59 1.49 -19.82 -6.44
CA LEU A 59 2.27 -18.70 -5.93
C LEU A 59 2.72 -19.05 -4.52
N ASP A 60 3.92 -18.60 -4.13
CA ASP A 60 4.35 -18.64 -2.74
C ASP A 60 3.63 -17.58 -1.90
N ASP A 61 3.63 -17.78 -0.58
CA ASP A 61 2.88 -16.95 0.36
C ASP A 61 3.36 -15.49 0.37
N ASP A 62 4.66 -15.24 0.10
CA ASP A 62 5.18 -13.88 -0.02
C ASP A 62 4.61 -13.18 -1.26
N SER A 63 4.57 -13.86 -2.41
CA SER A 63 3.94 -13.34 -3.62
C SER A 63 2.43 -13.10 -3.43
N ILE A 64 1.75 -13.98 -2.67
CA ILE A 64 0.33 -13.81 -2.32
C ILE A 64 0.12 -12.61 -1.41
N TYR A 65 0.97 -12.44 -0.39
CA TYR A 65 0.95 -11.30 0.52
C TYR A 65 1.11 -9.98 -0.24
N GLU A 66 2.15 -9.86 -1.07
CA GLU A 66 2.44 -8.65 -1.85
C GLU A 66 1.30 -8.33 -2.82
N ALA A 67 0.80 -9.33 -3.56
CA ALA A 67 -0.32 -9.13 -4.47
C ALA A 67 -1.60 -8.70 -3.72
N GLY A 68 -1.88 -9.30 -2.57
CA GLY A 68 -3.01 -8.94 -1.72
C GLY A 68 -2.89 -7.53 -1.13
N HIS A 69 -1.71 -7.16 -0.64
CA HIS A 69 -1.37 -5.82 -0.19
C HIS A 69 -1.64 -4.79 -1.29
N ASP A 70 -1.07 -5.01 -2.47
CA ASP A 70 -1.18 -4.09 -3.61
C ASP A 70 -2.63 -3.89 -4.05
N LEU A 71 -3.40 -4.98 -4.11
CA LEU A 71 -4.83 -4.93 -4.43
C LEU A 71 -5.61 -4.16 -3.35
N ALA A 72 -5.30 -4.37 -2.08
CA ALA A 72 -5.94 -3.67 -0.96
C ALA A 72 -5.65 -2.16 -0.99
N MET A 73 -4.39 -1.77 -1.22
CA MET A 73 -4.00 -0.36 -1.35
C MET A 73 -4.61 0.30 -2.59
N ALA A 74 -4.88 -0.47 -3.64
CA ALA A 74 -5.60 0.00 -4.83
C ALA A 74 -7.14 0.04 -4.65
N GLY A 75 -7.67 -0.26 -3.47
CA GLY A 75 -9.12 -0.30 -3.21
C GLY A 75 -9.85 -1.51 -3.82
N ARG A 76 -9.11 -2.49 -4.35
CA ARG A 76 -9.64 -3.71 -4.98
C ARG A 76 -9.85 -4.81 -3.94
N TYR A 77 -10.63 -4.50 -2.90
CA TYR A 77 -10.71 -5.31 -1.67
C TYR A 77 -11.18 -6.75 -1.89
N ASP A 78 -12.18 -6.98 -2.75
CA ASP A 78 -12.67 -8.35 -3.02
C ASP A 78 -11.61 -9.21 -3.73
N GLU A 79 -10.77 -8.59 -4.56
CA GLU A 79 -9.66 -9.29 -5.23
C GLU A 79 -8.53 -9.56 -4.25
N ALA A 80 -8.20 -8.60 -3.38
CA ALA A 80 -7.25 -8.81 -2.31
C ALA A 80 -7.65 -10.00 -1.44
N ILE A 81 -8.91 -10.07 -0.99
CA ILE A 81 -9.44 -11.21 -0.20
C ILE A 81 -9.31 -12.52 -0.96
N SER A 82 -9.71 -12.52 -2.24
CA SER A 82 -9.65 -13.72 -3.09
C SER A 82 -8.23 -14.23 -3.24
N VAL A 83 -7.24 -13.35 -3.38
CA VAL A 83 -5.82 -13.70 -3.51
C VAL A 83 -5.24 -14.16 -2.18
N LEU A 84 -5.40 -13.37 -1.11
CA LEU A 84 -4.86 -13.66 0.23
C LEU A 84 -5.38 -15.00 0.77
N THR A 85 -6.62 -15.36 0.45
CA THR A 85 -7.22 -16.64 0.84
C THR A 85 -6.56 -17.85 0.14
N LEU A 86 -5.68 -17.64 -0.84
CA LEU A 86 -4.93 -18.74 -1.49
C LEU A 86 -3.64 -19.11 -0.77
N ALA A 87 -3.20 -18.32 0.22
CA ALA A 87 -1.97 -18.59 0.96
C ALA A 87 -1.96 -19.99 1.58
N ALA A 88 -0.84 -20.68 1.52
CA ALA A 88 -0.67 -21.97 2.19
C ALA A 88 -0.62 -21.76 3.71
N ASN A 89 0.18 -20.80 4.19
CA ASN A 89 0.25 -20.44 5.60
C ASN A 89 -0.93 -19.54 6.00
N LYS A 90 -1.98 -20.15 6.54
CA LYS A 90 -3.15 -19.43 7.08
C LYS A 90 -2.89 -18.65 8.37
N GLN A 91 -1.72 -18.83 8.98
CA GLN A 91 -1.33 -18.20 10.24
C GLN A 91 -0.32 -17.08 10.06
N ASP A 92 0.01 -16.67 8.83
CA ASP A 92 0.90 -15.52 8.61
C ASP A 92 0.18 -14.22 9.06
N PRO A 93 0.68 -13.51 10.10
CA PRO A 93 0.05 -12.29 10.59
C PRO A 93 -0.06 -11.20 9.52
N ARG A 94 0.86 -11.17 8.55
CA ARG A 94 0.84 -10.22 7.43
C ARG A 94 -0.37 -10.45 6.52
N ILE A 95 -0.66 -11.73 6.22
CA ILE A 95 -1.79 -12.13 5.38
C ILE A 95 -3.11 -11.91 6.13
N LEU A 96 -3.16 -12.28 7.41
CA LEU A 96 -4.30 -12.02 8.28
C LEU A 96 -4.59 -10.52 8.40
N ASN A 97 -3.56 -9.68 8.53
CA ASN A 97 -3.72 -8.23 8.57
C ASN A 97 -4.39 -7.69 7.30
N TYR A 98 -3.92 -8.09 6.11
CA TYR A 98 -4.53 -7.61 4.87
C TYR A 98 -5.89 -8.24 4.55
N LEU A 99 -6.18 -9.45 5.05
CA LEU A 99 -7.55 -9.98 5.06
C LEU A 99 -8.44 -9.10 5.95
N GLY A 100 -7.98 -8.77 7.15
CA GLY A 100 -8.66 -7.87 8.08
C GLY A 100 -8.97 -6.51 7.47
N TYR A 101 -7.93 -5.88 6.90
CA TYR A 101 -8.02 -4.60 6.20
C TYR A 101 -9.03 -4.65 5.05
N SER A 102 -8.91 -5.64 4.17
CA SER A 102 -9.76 -5.74 2.99
C SER A 102 -11.20 -6.06 3.36
N HIS A 103 -11.46 -6.91 4.35
CA HIS A 103 -12.82 -7.17 4.84
C HIS A 103 -13.43 -5.93 5.48
N ARG A 104 -12.70 -5.21 6.33
CA ARG A 104 -13.19 -3.98 6.97
C ARG A 104 -13.54 -2.91 5.93
N HIS A 105 -12.64 -2.67 4.97
CA HIS A 105 -12.84 -1.66 3.94
C HIS A 105 -13.87 -2.03 2.86
N SER A 106 -14.23 -3.32 2.74
CA SER A 106 -15.37 -3.78 1.92
C SER A 106 -16.70 -3.79 2.68
N GLY A 107 -16.76 -3.21 3.88
CA GLY A 107 -17.98 -3.10 4.70
C GLY A 107 -18.24 -4.31 5.61
N ARG A 108 -17.41 -5.36 5.55
CA ARG A 108 -17.49 -6.55 6.42
C ARG A 108 -16.68 -6.33 7.68
N VAL A 109 -17.06 -5.31 8.45
CA VAL A 109 -16.27 -4.79 9.59
C VAL A 109 -15.97 -5.86 10.64
N THR A 110 -16.97 -6.64 11.05
CA THR A 110 -16.80 -7.68 12.08
C THR A 110 -15.86 -8.80 11.63
N VAL A 111 -15.97 -9.22 10.36
CA VAL A 111 -15.05 -10.20 9.76
C VAL A 111 -13.63 -9.63 9.74
N GLY A 112 -13.49 -8.37 9.36
CA GLY A 112 -12.19 -7.69 9.34
C GLY A 112 -11.53 -7.65 10.71
N LEU A 113 -12.29 -7.29 11.75
CA LEU A 113 -11.81 -7.27 13.13
C LEU A 113 -11.35 -8.67 13.61
N GLY A 114 -12.10 -9.73 13.30
CA GLY A 114 -11.71 -11.09 13.68
C GLY A 114 -10.36 -11.52 13.09
N TYR A 115 -10.04 -11.11 11.86
CA TYR A 115 -8.71 -11.37 11.28
C TYR A 115 -7.59 -10.60 11.98
N TYR A 116 -7.84 -9.35 12.38
CA TYR A 116 -6.87 -8.57 13.15
C TYR A 116 -6.62 -9.17 14.53
N GLU A 117 -7.68 -9.61 15.23
CA GLU A 117 -7.58 -10.31 16.51
C GLU A 117 -6.76 -11.59 16.36
N GLU A 118 -6.98 -12.35 15.30
CA GLU A 118 -6.22 -13.57 15.01
C GLU A 118 -4.73 -13.28 14.74
N ALA A 119 -4.43 -12.23 13.97
CA ALA A 119 -3.04 -11.81 13.73
C ALA A 119 -2.31 -11.48 15.04
N LEU A 120 -2.96 -10.72 15.93
CA LEU A 120 -2.42 -10.37 17.26
C LEU A 120 -2.37 -11.58 18.22
N ARG A 121 -3.26 -12.56 18.07
CA ARG A 121 -3.20 -13.80 18.86
C ARG A 121 -1.98 -14.64 18.49
N ILE A 122 -1.60 -14.64 17.22
CA ILE A 122 -0.43 -15.37 16.70
C ILE A 122 0.86 -14.62 17.06
N ASP A 123 0.89 -13.31 16.84
CA ASP A 123 2.01 -12.44 17.24
C ASP A 123 1.47 -11.21 18.00
N PRO A 124 1.49 -11.22 19.34
CA PRO A 124 1.02 -10.12 20.16
C PRO A 124 1.77 -8.79 19.99
N ASN A 125 2.97 -8.82 19.37
CA ASN A 125 3.75 -7.62 19.09
C ASN A 125 3.60 -7.14 17.64
N TYR A 126 2.74 -7.81 16.85
CA TYR A 126 2.51 -7.46 15.46
C TYR A 126 1.85 -6.08 15.34
N THR A 127 2.26 -5.31 14.33
CA THR A 127 1.68 -4.00 14.03
C THR A 127 0.68 -4.14 12.88
N LEU A 128 -0.59 -3.83 13.16
CA LEU A 128 -1.70 -3.89 12.19
C LEU A 128 -1.69 -2.70 11.22
#